data_AF-A0A1F7X8Z6-F1
#
_entry.id   AF-A0A1F7X8Z6-F1
#
_cell.length_a   1.000
_cell.length_b   1.000
_cell.length_c   1.000
_cell.angle_alpha   90.00
_cell.angle_beta   90.00
_cell.angle_gamma   90.00
#
_symmetry.space_group_name_H-M   'P 1'
#
loop_
_entity.id
_entity.type
_entity.pdbx_description
1 polymer ?
#
loop_
_entity_poly.entity_id
_entity_poly.type
_entity_poly.pdbx_seq_one_letter_code
_entity_poly.pdbx_strand_id
1 'polypeptide(L)'
;MRTSQEKLNPSFKNQIIKTLAQTLADLKDLDEVETFLSDFFTESEYEAFSKRLAISYWLKKGRSYANIKQNLKVSSATVAAVQGMMKSKGFQLALKKIEAEEWANVWSEKIKKFIK
;
A
#
# COMPACT_ATOMS: atom_id res chain seq x y z
N MET A 1 0.13 -13.35 11.62
CA MET A 1 1.14 -13.96 12.53
C MET A 1 0.75 -13.83 14.01
N ARG A 2 0.88 -14.89 14.84
CA ARG A 2 0.75 -14.78 16.32
C ARG A 2 2.11 -14.45 16.93
N THR A 3 2.16 -13.53 17.89
CA THR A 3 3.40 -13.13 18.57
C THR A 3 3.43 -13.59 20.03
N SER A 4 4.62 -13.88 20.55
CA SER A 4 4.83 -14.19 21.98
C SER A 4 4.61 -12.96 22.87
N GLN A 5 4.36 -13.18 24.16
CA GLN A 5 4.33 -12.10 25.18
C GLN A 5 5.73 -11.63 25.59
N GLU A 6 6.75 -12.45 25.34
CA GLU A 6 8.14 -12.11 25.63
C GLU A 6 8.61 -10.94 24.75
N LYS A 7 9.25 -9.97 25.39
CA LYS A 7 9.74 -8.76 24.70
C LYS A 7 11.09 -9.02 24.07
N LEU A 8 11.19 -8.76 22.77
CA LEU A 8 12.47 -8.72 22.08
C LEU A 8 13.36 -7.62 22.65
N ASN A 9 14.68 -7.88 22.67
CA ASN A 9 15.66 -6.83 22.93
C ASN A 9 15.44 -5.66 21.95
N PRO A 10 15.42 -4.39 22.43
CA PRO A 10 15.17 -3.24 21.57
C PRO A 10 16.11 -3.09 20.37
N SER A 11 17.41 -3.39 20.52
CA SER A 11 18.38 -3.30 19.41
C SER A 11 18.07 -4.33 18.34
N PHE A 12 17.80 -5.57 18.75
CA PHE A 12 17.45 -6.65 17.86
C PHE A 12 16.12 -6.40 17.15
N LYS A 13 15.11 -5.88 17.87
CA LYS A 13 13.83 -5.47 17.28
C LYS A 13 14.02 -4.43 16.17
N ASN A 14 14.86 -3.42 16.39
CA ASN A 14 15.15 -2.42 15.39
C ASN A 14 15.89 -3.01 14.18
N GLN A 15 16.81 -3.94 14.42
CA GLN A 15 17.53 -4.63 13.35
C GLN A 15 16.59 -5.44 12.45
N ILE A 16 15.70 -6.26 13.03
CA ILE A 16 14.75 -7.07 12.22
C ILE A 16 13.79 -6.19 11.40
N ILE A 17 13.32 -5.06 11.95
CA ILE A 17 12.44 -4.12 11.24
C ILE A 17 13.20 -3.47 10.08
N LYS A 18 14.46 -3.07 10.31
CA LYS A 18 15.30 -2.48 9.28
C LYS A 18 15.62 -3.48 8.17
N THR A 19 15.88 -4.74 8.51
CA THR A 19 16.11 -5.80 7.53
C THR A 19 14.90 -5.97 6.62
N LEU A 20 13.68 -6.05 7.17
CA LEU A 20 12.46 -6.14 6.37
C LEU A 20 12.33 -4.94 5.40
N ALA A 21 12.56 -3.72 5.90
CA ALA A 21 12.49 -2.52 5.07
C ALA A 21 13.56 -2.51 3.96
N GLN A 22 14.77 -2.99 4.25
CA GLN A 22 15.84 -3.10 3.26
C GLN A 22 15.50 -4.14 2.19
N THR A 23 15.04 -5.34 2.59
CA THR A 23 14.64 -6.39 1.65
C THR A 23 13.56 -5.89 0.69
N LEU A 24 12.54 -5.20 1.19
CA LEU A 24 11.50 -4.61 0.33
C LEU A 24 12.04 -3.54 -0.64
N ALA A 25 13.11 -2.84 -0.28
CA ALA A 25 13.74 -1.83 -1.13
C ALA A 25 14.70 -2.43 -2.17
N ASP A 26 15.20 -3.65 -1.94
CA ASP A 26 16.14 -4.35 -2.82
C ASP A 26 15.45 -5.16 -3.93
N LEU A 27 14.14 -5.42 -3.80
CA LEU A 27 13.30 -6.02 -4.84
C LEU A 27 13.21 -5.08 -6.05
N LYS A 28 13.50 -5.60 -7.24
CA LYS A 28 13.84 -4.78 -8.42
C LYS A 28 12.64 -4.40 -9.27
N ASP A 29 11.64 -5.26 -9.32
CA ASP A 29 10.49 -5.13 -10.20
C ASP A 29 9.21 -5.63 -9.54
N LEU A 30 8.09 -5.41 -10.24
CA LEU A 30 6.76 -5.75 -9.74
C LEU A 30 6.60 -7.26 -9.53
N ASP A 31 7.20 -8.10 -10.40
CA ASP A 31 7.07 -9.55 -10.33
C ASP A 31 7.79 -10.11 -9.09
N GLU A 32 9.01 -9.61 -8.79
CA GLU A 32 9.73 -9.94 -7.56
C GLU A 32 8.94 -9.53 -6.30
N VAL A 33 8.34 -8.32 -6.32
CA VAL A 33 7.53 -7.83 -5.21
C VAL A 33 6.26 -8.65 -5.01
N GLU A 34 5.50 -8.92 -6.08
CA GLU A 34 4.26 -9.69 -6.01
C GLU A 34 4.52 -11.12 -5.51
N THR A 35 5.56 -11.77 -6.03
CA THR A 35 5.98 -13.12 -5.59
C THR A 35 6.34 -13.14 -4.11
N PHE A 36 7.13 -12.17 -3.65
CA PHE A 36 7.48 -12.08 -2.23
C PHE A 36 6.24 -11.86 -1.36
N LEU A 37 5.36 -10.95 -1.74
CA LEU A 37 4.18 -10.59 -0.93
C LEU A 37 3.15 -11.73 -0.86
N SER A 38 2.97 -12.51 -1.94
CA SER A 38 2.07 -13.67 -1.94
C SER A 38 2.55 -14.78 -1.02
N ASP A 39 3.87 -14.96 -0.90
CA ASP A 39 4.47 -16.01 -0.09
C ASP A 39 4.65 -15.58 1.37
N PHE A 40 4.90 -14.28 1.60
CA PHE A 40 5.18 -13.73 2.93
C PHE A 40 3.92 -13.44 3.75
N PHE A 41 2.84 -12.99 3.10
CA PHE A 41 1.57 -12.72 3.78
C PHE A 41 0.61 -13.89 3.69
N THR A 42 -0.27 -14.00 4.68
CA THR A 42 -1.49 -14.80 4.47
C THR A 42 -2.38 -14.09 3.45
N GLU A 43 -3.23 -14.84 2.73
CA GLU A 43 -4.18 -14.29 1.77
C GLU A 43 -5.00 -13.11 2.37
N SER A 44 -5.46 -13.28 3.61
CA SER A 44 -6.21 -12.26 4.34
C SER A 44 -5.38 -11.02 4.72
N GLU A 45 -4.10 -11.20 5.07
CA GLU A 45 -3.19 -10.08 5.36
C GLU A 45 -2.91 -9.30 4.07
N TYR A 46 -2.62 -10.00 2.98
CA TYR A 46 -2.36 -9.38 1.68
C TYR A 46 -3.59 -8.60 1.18
N GLU A 47 -4.78 -9.20 1.18
CA GLU A 47 -6.02 -8.53 0.78
C GLU A 47 -6.31 -7.30 1.66
N ALA A 48 -6.12 -7.41 2.98
CA ALA A 48 -6.37 -6.30 3.90
C ALA A 48 -5.44 -5.11 3.67
N PHE A 49 -4.15 -5.35 3.43
CA PHE A 49 -3.18 -4.29 3.14
C PHE A 49 -3.39 -3.68 1.75
N SER A 50 -3.73 -4.48 0.75
CA SER A 50 -4.11 -4.01 -0.59
C SER A 50 -5.35 -3.11 -0.54
N LYS A 51 -6.40 -3.52 0.18
CA LYS A 51 -7.59 -2.68 0.43
C LYS A 51 -7.23 -1.38 1.16
N ARG A 52 -6.30 -1.43 2.13
CA ARG A 52 -5.86 -0.23 2.86
C ARG A 52 -5.23 0.81 1.93
N LEU A 53 -4.41 0.37 0.98
CA LEU A 53 -3.81 1.24 -0.03
C LEU A 53 -4.87 1.77 -1.01
N ALA A 54 -5.79 0.92 -1.46
CA ALA A 54 -6.89 1.33 -2.34
C ALA A 54 -7.82 2.37 -1.69
N ILE A 55 -8.16 2.20 -0.40
CA ILE A 55 -8.96 3.18 0.36
C ILE A 55 -8.26 4.54 0.38
N SER A 56 -6.96 4.58 0.72
CA SER A 56 -6.25 5.86 0.84
C SER A 56 -6.17 6.58 -0.50
N TYR A 57 -5.94 5.84 -1.58
CA TYR A 57 -5.92 6.36 -2.94
C TYR A 57 -7.31 6.86 -3.38
N TRP A 58 -8.39 6.11 -3.13
CA TRP A 58 -9.75 6.54 -3.49
C TRP A 58 -10.26 7.73 -2.68
N LEU A 59 -9.91 7.80 -1.40
CA LEU A 59 -10.16 8.99 -0.58
C LEU A 59 -9.42 10.21 -1.14
N LYS A 60 -8.16 10.04 -1.57
CA LYS A 60 -7.37 11.11 -2.21
C LYS A 60 -8.01 11.59 -3.51
N LYS A 61 -8.64 10.69 -4.28
CA LYS A 61 -9.42 11.03 -5.50
C LYS A 61 -10.82 11.58 -5.21
N GLY A 62 -11.20 11.80 -3.95
CA GLY A 62 -12.49 12.39 -3.59
C GLY A 62 -13.68 11.44 -3.67
N ARG A 63 -13.47 10.12 -3.70
CA ARG A 63 -14.58 9.15 -3.68
C ARG A 63 -15.31 9.19 -2.33
N SER A 64 -16.63 9.02 -2.37
CA SER A 64 -17.45 9.02 -1.16
C SER A 64 -17.24 7.75 -0.33
N TYR A 65 -17.46 7.86 0.99
CA TYR A 65 -17.35 6.72 1.91
C TYR A 65 -18.26 5.55 1.51
N ALA A 66 -19.48 5.85 1.07
CA ALA A 66 -20.43 4.83 0.60
C ALA A 66 -19.88 4.06 -0.61
N ASN A 67 -19.31 4.79 -1.58
CA ASN A 67 -18.71 4.18 -2.76
C ASN A 67 -17.52 3.26 -2.39
N ILE A 68 -16.62 3.74 -1.54
CA ILE A 68 -15.45 2.97 -1.09
C ILE A 68 -15.89 1.70 -0.34
N LYS A 69 -16.81 1.85 0.61
CA LYS A 69 -17.38 0.74 1.40
C LYS A 69 -17.95 -0.36 0.50
N GLN A 70 -18.79 0.02 -0.45
CA GLN A 70 -19.52 -0.92 -1.31
C GLN A 70 -18.61 -1.70 -2.26
N ASN A 71 -17.61 -1.02 -2.82
CA ASN A 71 -16.72 -1.59 -3.83
C ASN A 71 -15.56 -2.37 -3.20
N LEU A 72 -14.96 -1.87 -2.12
CA LEU A 72 -13.84 -2.56 -1.45
C LEU A 72 -14.28 -3.56 -0.36
N LYS A 73 -15.60 -3.67 -0.11
CA LYS A 73 -16.18 -4.59 0.89
C LYS A 73 -15.57 -4.39 2.28
N VAL A 74 -15.46 -3.13 2.71
CA VAL A 74 -14.93 -2.74 4.03
C VAL A 74 -16.00 -2.05 4.86
N SER A 75 -15.74 -1.83 6.16
CA SER A 75 -16.65 -1.06 7.03
C SER A 75 -16.37 0.44 6.95
N SER A 76 -17.35 1.27 7.34
CA SER A 76 -17.14 2.73 7.46
C SER A 76 -16.06 3.08 8.49
N ALA A 77 -15.97 2.29 9.58
CA ALA A 77 -14.93 2.45 10.60
C ALA A 77 -13.54 2.20 10.02
N THR A 78 -13.40 1.20 9.14
CA THR A 78 -12.15 0.93 8.40
C THR A 78 -11.75 2.11 7.53
N VAL A 79 -12.69 2.68 6.76
CA VAL A 79 -12.41 3.85 5.90
C VAL A 79 -11.96 5.04 6.74
N ALA A 80 -12.65 5.32 7.86
CA ALA A 80 -12.28 6.40 8.77
C ALA A 80 -10.89 6.19 9.39
N ALA A 81 -10.55 4.97 9.81
CA ALA A 81 -9.23 4.65 10.35
C ALA A 81 -8.12 4.91 9.32
N VAL A 82 -8.32 4.49 8.06
CA VAL A 82 -7.35 4.76 6.99
C VAL A 82 -7.23 6.26 6.70
N GLN A 83 -8.34 6.99 6.67
CA GLN A 83 -8.30 8.45 6.49
C GLN A 83 -7.44 9.15 7.55
N GLY A 84 -7.50 8.70 8.81
CA GLY A 84 -6.63 9.20 9.88
C GLY A 84 -5.14 8.94 9.61
N MET A 85 -4.80 7.76 9.09
CA MET A 85 -3.41 7.36 8.80
C MET A 85 -2.82 8.10 7.59
N MET A 86 -3.66 8.57 6.65
CA MET A 86 -3.20 9.28 5.45
C MET A 86 -2.36 10.52 5.75
N LYS A 87 -2.53 11.14 6.93
CA LYS A 87 -1.74 12.32 7.34
C LYS A 87 -0.26 11.99 7.63
N SER A 88 0.08 10.71 7.79
CA SER A 88 1.46 10.29 8.06
C SER A 88 2.37 10.45 6.84
N LYS A 89 3.65 10.73 7.09
CA LYS A 89 4.67 10.94 6.04
C LYS A 89 4.77 9.74 5.09
N GLY A 90 4.67 8.52 5.60
CA GLY A 90 4.73 7.29 4.80
C GLY A 90 3.60 7.20 3.78
N PHE A 91 2.35 7.42 4.19
CA PHE A 91 1.21 7.43 3.27
C PHE A 91 1.31 8.56 2.24
N GLN A 92 1.76 9.74 2.64
CA GLN A 92 1.96 10.85 1.70
C GLN A 92 3.02 10.53 0.63
N LEU A 93 4.10 9.83 1.00
CA LEU A 93 5.12 9.39 0.05
C LEU A 93 4.56 8.34 -0.94
N ALA A 94 3.86 7.32 -0.43
CA ALA A 94 3.26 6.28 -1.26
C ALA A 94 2.22 6.87 -2.24
N LEU A 95 1.32 7.74 -1.78
CA LEU A 95 0.32 8.37 -2.63
C LEU A 95 0.93 9.23 -3.74
N LYS A 96 2.01 9.98 -3.43
CA LYS A 96 2.74 10.74 -4.45
C LYS A 96 3.35 9.85 -5.53
N LYS A 97 3.88 8.68 -5.16
CA LYS A 97 4.44 7.71 -6.11
C LYS A 97 3.36 7.15 -7.03
N ILE A 98 2.22 6.73 -6.46
CA ILE A 98 1.06 6.25 -7.23
C ILE A 98 0.59 7.32 -8.22
N GLU A 99 0.41 8.56 -7.75
CA GLU A 99 0.00 9.66 -8.64
C GLU A 99 1.00 9.85 -9.79
N ALA A 100 2.31 9.86 -9.51
CA ALA A 100 3.33 10.02 -10.54
C ALA A 100 3.28 8.92 -11.61
N GLU A 101 3.09 7.65 -11.21
CA GLU A 101 2.93 6.53 -12.15
C GLU A 101 1.67 6.66 -13.00
N GLU A 102 0.54 7.08 -12.40
CA GLU A 102 -0.68 7.35 -13.17
C GLU A 102 -0.46 8.43 -14.23
N TRP A 103 0.19 9.53 -13.86
CA TRP A 103 0.51 10.60 -14.80
C TRP A 103 1.43 10.12 -15.92
N ALA A 104 2.44 9.30 -15.61
CA ALA A 104 3.34 8.70 -16.60
C ALA A 104 2.59 7.78 -17.57
N ASN A 105 1.69 6.94 -17.06
CA ASN A 105 0.85 6.04 -17.86
C ASN A 105 -0.11 6.82 -18.76
N VAL A 106 -0.82 7.82 -18.22
CA VAL A 106 -1.73 8.69 -18.99
C VAL A 106 -0.98 9.45 -20.08
N TRP A 107 0.22 9.96 -19.79
CA TRP A 107 1.02 10.68 -20.78
C TRP A 107 1.55 9.77 -21.87
N SER A 108 2.02 8.56 -21.51
CA SER A 108 2.45 7.54 -22.47
C SER A 108 1.32 7.16 -23.44
N GLU A 109 0.10 6.98 -22.93
CA GLU A 109 -1.08 6.70 -23.77
C GLU A 109 -1.45 7.89 -24.67
N LYS A 110 -1.31 9.13 -24.19
CA LYS A 110 -1.53 10.32 -25.04
C LYS A 110 -0.49 10.41 -26.16
N ILE A 111 0.80 10.18 -25.88
CA ILE A 111 1.86 10.21 -26.89
C ILE A 111 1.62 9.15 -27.96
N LYS A 112 1.29 7.90 -27.58
CA LYS A 112 0.97 6.83 -28.54
C LYS A 112 -0.18 7.21 -29.48
N LYS A 113 -1.18 7.94 -28.99
CA LYS A 113 -2.31 8.44 -29.80
C LYS A 113 -1.94 9.57 -30.77
N PHE A 114 -0.88 10.32 -30.49
CA PHE A 114 -0.41 11.41 -31.36
C PHE A 114 0.59 10.95 -32.42
N ILE A 115 1.26 9.83 -32.21
CA ILE A 115 2.23 9.24 -33.14
C ILE A 115 1.57 8.27 -34.14
N LYS A 116 0.31 7.90 -33.88
CA LYS A 116 -0.51 7.09 -34.78
C LYS A 116 -1.44 7.98 -35.62
#